data_AF-A0A833ELL0-F1
#
_entry.id   AF-A0A833ELL0-F1
#
_cell.length_a   1.000
_cell.length_b   1.000
_cell.length_c   1.000
_cell.angle_alpha   90.00
_cell.angle_beta   90.00
_cell.angle_gamma   90.00
#
_symmetry.space_group_name_H-M   'P 1'
#
loop_
_entity.id
_entity.type
_entity.pdbx_description
1 polymer ?
#
loop_
_entity_poly.entity_id
_entity_poly.type
_entity_poly.pdbx_seq_one_letter_code
_entity_poly.pdbx_strand_id
1 'polypeptide(L)'
;MGGKRLYQYARAGKTIQRAPRNVTIFAFDLLELTKDDCVARIKCSKGTYIRALARDIGQDLGCGAIISELRRTRIGDYSVDNAYTIDEFIASLKDTKPSNECLSRS
;
A
#
# COMPACT_ATOMS: atom_id res chain seq x y z
N MET A 1 -1.90 5.34 -24.66
CA MET A 1 -2.09 6.65 -25.32
C MET A 1 -2.61 7.65 -24.28
N GLY A 2 -1.97 8.83 -24.17
CA GLY A 2 -2.41 9.95 -23.31
C GLY A 2 -1.98 9.87 -21.85
N GLY A 3 -0.71 10.21 -21.55
CA GLY A 3 -0.08 10.14 -20.22
C GLY A 3 -0.60 11.07 -19.10
N LYS A 4 -1.92 11.33 -19.04
CA LYS A 4 -2.52 12.12 -17.96
C LYS A 4 -2.81 11.24 -16.74
N ARG A 5 -2.28 11.63 -15.57
CA ARG A 5 -2.47 10.91 -14.31
C ARG A 5 -3.95 10.99 -13.89
N LEU A 6 -4.59 9.83 -13.71
CA LEU A 6 -6.01 9.65 -13.37
C LEU A 6 -6.52 10.49 -12.17
N TYR A 7 -5.63 10.90 -11.26
CA TYR A 7 -5.99 11.77 -10.12
C TYR A 7 -6.56 13.13 -10.55
N GLN A 8 -6.14 13.66 -11.71
CA GLN A 8 -6.59 14.98 -12.19
C GLN A 8 -8.10 15.02 -12.52
N TYR A 9 -8.68 13.89 -12.94
CA TYR A 9 -10.10 13.81 -13.28
C TYR A 9 -11.01 13.68 -12.05
N ALA A 10 -10.54 13.05 -10.98
CA ALA A 10 -11.32 12.86 -9.75
C ALA A 10 -11.60 14.18 -9.01
N ARG A 11 -10.66 15.14 -9.04
CA ARG A 11 -10.87 16.49 -8.49
C ARG A 11 -11.81 17.37 -9.33
N ALA A 12 -12.02 17.02 -10.59
CA ALA A 12 -12.92 17.73 -11.49
C ALA A 12 -14.37 17.19 -11.43
N GLY A 13 -14.71 16.40 -10.41
CA GLY A 13 -16.05 15.83 -10.23
C GLY A 13 -16.43 14.73 -11.22
N LYS A 14 -15.50 14.27 -12.08
CA LYS A 14 -15.75 13.18 -13.01
C LYS A 14 -15.40 11.85 -12.37
N THR A 15 -16.42 11.13 -11.90
CA THR A 15 -16.30 9.74 -11.42
C THR A 15 -15.94 8.84 -12.60
N ILE A 16 -14.66 8.46 -12.70
CA ILE A 16 -14.24 7.47 -13.69
C ILE A 16 -14.63 6.09 -13.16
N GLN A 17 -15.59 5.46 -13.81
CA GLN A 17 -15.93 4.06 -13.58
C GLN A 17 -14.70 3.20 -13.93
N ARG A 18 -14.04 2.64 -12.91
CA ARG A 18 -12.94 1.69 -13.13
C ARG A 18 -13.54 0.34 -13.44
N ALA A 19 -13.08 -0.29 -14.52
CA ALA A 19 -13.40 -1.68 -14.78
C ALA A 19 -13.02 -2.55 -13.57
N PRO A 20 -13.89 -3.48 -13.14
CA PRO A 20 -13.58 -4.40 -12.05
C PRO A 20 -12.33 -5.20 -12.44
N ARG A 21 -11.42 -5.38 -11.48
CA ARG A 21 -10.23 -6.21 -11.66
C ARG A 21 -10.35 -7.42 -10.77
N ASN A 22 -10.07 -8.59 -11.35
CA ASN A 22 -9.95 -9.81 -10.58
C ASN A 22 -8.72 -9.71 -9.67
N VAL A 23 -8.97 -9.92 -8.39
CA VAL A 23 -7.96 -9.97 -7.33
C VAL A 23 -8.17 -11.24 -6.54
N THR A 24 -7.12 -11.74 -5.92
CA THR A 24 -7.17 -12.95 -5.10
C THR A 24 -6.80 -12.58 -3.68
N ILE A 25 -7.65 -12.95 -2.73
CA ILE A 25 -7.33 -12.94 -1.30
C ILE A 25 -6.81 -14.32 -0.95
N PHE A 26 -5.51 -14.40 -0.68
CA PHE A 26 -4.83 -15.65 -0.34
C PHE A 26 -5.02 -16.04 1.13
N ALA A 27 -5.15 -15.05 2.02
CA ALA A 27 -5.45 -15.26 3.43
C ALA A 27 -6.14 -14.02 4.00
N PHE A 28 -7.03 -14.24 4.96
CA PHE A 28 -7.71 -13.21 5.73
C PHE A 28 -7.74 -13.68 7.18
N ASP A 29 -6.86 -13.13 8.00
CA ASP A 29 -6.77 -13.47 9.41
C ASP A 29 -7.43 -12.34 10.22
N LEU A 30 -8.51 -12.64 10.93
CA LEU A 30 -9.11 -11.72 11.89
C LEU A 30 -8.25 -11.71 13.16
N LEU A 31 -7.65 -10.56 13.46
CA LEU A 31 -6.77 -10.41 14.62
C LEU A 31 -7.54 -9.91 15.84
N GLU A 32 -8.48 -8.98 15.63
CA GLU A 32 -9.30 -8.41 16.68
C GLU A 32 -10.64 -7.98 16.10
N LEU A 33 -11.71 -8.15 16.89
CA LEU A 33 -13.04 -7.67 16.55
C LEU A 33 -13.69 -7.12 17.81
N THR A 34 -14.05 -5.85 17.77
CA THR A 34 -14.83 -5.17 18.80
C THR A 34 -16.20 -4.81 18.24
N LYS A 35 -16.98 -4.03 18.99
CA LYS A 35 -18.28 -3.56 18.53
C LYS A 35 -18.17 -2.63 17.31
N ASP A 36 -17.16 -1.78 17.30
CA ASP A 36 -17.03 -0.69 16.32
C ASP A 36 -15.80 -0.84 15.42
N ASP A 37 -14.83 -1.67 15.81
CA ASP A 37 -13.56 -1.85 15.10
C ASP A 37 -13.26 -3.32 14.75
N CYS A 38 -12.54 -3.49 13.64
CA CYS A 38 -12.06 -4.79 13.18
C CYS A 38 -10.61 -4.65 12.69
N VAL A 39 -9.73 -5.48 13.24
CA VAL A 39 -8.33 -5.57 12.84
C VAL A 39 -8.12 -6.89 12.12
N ALA A 40 -7.68 -6.82 10.87
CA ALA A 40 -7.41 -8.00 10.07
C ALA A 40 -6.05 -7.92 9.36
N ARG A 41 -5.42 -9.08 9.19
CA ARG A 41 -4.24 -9.26 8.35
C ARG A 41 -4.66 -9.92 7.05
N ILE A 42 -4.27 -9.32 5.93
CA ILE A 42 -4.71 -9.76 4.61
C ILE A 42 -3.50 -10.05 3.72
N LYS A 43 -3.45 -11.26 3.16
CA LYS A 43 -2.52 -11.62 2.08
C LYS A 43 -3.31 -11.59 0.77
N CYS A 44 -2.89 -10.76 -0.17
CA CYS A 44 -3.63 -10.56 -1.42
C CYS A 44 -2.72 -10.44 -2.65
N SER A 45 -3.31 -10.59 -3.84
CA SER A 45 -2.63 -10.39 -5.11
C SER A 45 -2.31 -8.91 -5.35
N LYS A 46 -1.37 -8.65 -6.27
CA LYS A 46 -1.07 -7.28 -6.73
C LYS A 46 -2.34 -6.57 -7.23
N GLY A 47 -2.41 -5.26 -6.99
CA GLY A 47 -3.53 -4.43 -7.45
C GLY A 47 -4.78 -4.48 -6.58
N THR A 48 -4.76 -5.22 -5.47
CA THR A 48 -5.86 -5.22 -4.49
C THR A 48 -5.98 -3.86 -3.81
N TYR A 49 -7.20 -3.32 -3.80
CA TYR A 49 -7.52 -2.07 -3.13
C TYR A 49 -8.16 -2.39 -1.78
N ILE A 50 -7.36 -2.46 -0.72
CA ILE A 50 -7.86 -2.83 0.63
C ILE A 50 -9.00 -1.90 1.08
N ARG A 51 -8.96 -0.61 0.72
CA ARG A 51 -10.06 0.34 0.96
C ARG A 51 -11.38 -0.02 0.28
N ALA A 52 -11.31 -0.59 -0.92
CA ALA A 52 -12.52 -1.08 -1.60
C ALA A 52 -13.05 -2.31 -0.88
N LEU A 53 -12.16 -3.27 -0.57
CA LEU A 53 -12.52 -4.47 0.18
C LEU A 53 -13.20 -4.15 1.52
N ALA A 54 -12.67 -3.21 2.31
CA ALA A 54 -13.29 -2.79 3.56
C ALA A 54 -14.70 -2.24 3.35
N ARG A 55 -14.89 -1.33 2.38
CA ARG A 55 -16.21 -0.79 2.05
C ARG A 55 -17.17 -1.90 1.64
N ASP A 56 -16.73 -2.82 0.79
CA ASP A 56 -17.56 -3.90 0.25
C ASP A 56 -17.97 -4.85 1.41
N ILE A 57 -17.06 -5.20 2.33
CA ILE A 57 -17.37 -5.95 3.56
C ILE A 57 -18.38 -5.19 4.43
N GLY A 58 -18.17 -3.90 4.67
CA GLY A 58 -19.09 -3.10 5.47
C GLY A 58 -20.47 -2.95 4.84
N GLN A 59 -20.54 -2.91 3.52
CA GLN A 59 -21.80 -2.90 2.77
C GLN A 59 -22.54 -4.24 2.92
N ASP A 60 -21.84 -5.36 2.82
CA ASP A 60 -22.42 -6.70 3.01
C ASP A 60 -22.91 -6.91 4.46
N LEU A 61 -22.26 -6.28 5.45
CA LEU A 61 -22.68 -6.26 6.85
C LEU A 61 -23.80 -5.24 7.15
N GLY A 62 -24.12 -4.33 6.23
CA GLY A 62 -25.18 -3.33 6.38
C GLY A 62 -24.85 -2.11 7.26
N CYS A 63 -23.63 -2.02 7.81
CA CYS A 63 -23.20 -0.87 8.62
C CYS A 63 -22.30 0.12 7.87
N GLY A 64 -21.73 -0.30 6.73
CA GLY A 64 -20.63 0.39 6.08
C GLY A 64 -19.33 0.24 6.86
N ALA A 65 -18.20 0.46 6.19
CA ALA A 65 -16.90 0.44 6.85
C ALA A 65 -15.90 1.36 6.15
N ILE A 66 -15.00 1.92 6.96
CA ILE A 66 -13.87 2.74 6.52
C ILE A 66 -12.59 2.18 7.12
N ILE A 67 -11.46 2.51 6.49
CA ILE A 67 -10.15 2.15 7.01
C ILE A 67 -9.61 3.34 7.80
N SER A 68 -9.44 3.16 9.11
CA SER A 68 -8.76 4.09 10.00
C SER A 68 -7.24 3.99 9.90
N GLU A 69 -6.70 2.77 9.84
CA GLU A 69 -5.26 2.50 9.72
C GLU A 69 -4.97 1.42 8.66
N LEU A 70 -3.88 1.60 7.91
CA LEU A 70 -3.39 0.59 6.97
C LEU A 70 -1.86 0.55 6.97
N ARG A 71 -1.30 -0.56 7.44
CA ARG A 71 0.14 -0.82 7.37
C ARG A 71 0.44 -1.98 6.44
N ARG A 72 1.28 -1.74 5.44
CA ARG A 72 1.79 -2.80 4.57
C ARG A 72 3.03 -3.42 5.20
N THR A 73 2.93 -4.68 5.61
CA THR A 73 4.01 -5.39 6.30
C THR A 73 4.93 -6.18 5.38
N ARG A 74 4.49 -6.52 4.15
CA ARG A 74 5.29 -7.33 3.22
C ARG A 74 4.99 -7.03 1.75
N ILE A 75 6.00 -7.19 0.89
CA ILE A 75 5.89 -7.17 -0.57
C ILE A 75 6.73 -8.32 -1.12
N GLY A 76 6.09 -9.40 -1.59
CA GLY A 76 6.82 -10.60 -2.00
C GLY A 76 7.71 -11.09 -0.86
N ASP A 77 9.02 -11.17 -1.10
CA ASP A 77 10.02 -11.62 -0.13
C ASP A 77 10.52 -10.52 0.81
N TYR A 78 10.15 -9.26 0.57
CA TYR A 78 10.58 -8.12 1.38
C TYR A 78 9.62 -7.87 2.54
N SER A 79 10.08 -8.05 3.78
CA SER A 79 9.34 -7.70 5.00
C SER A 79 9.69 -6.30 5.48
N VAL A 80 8.72 -5.59 6.04
CA VAL A 80 8.93 -4.29 6.71
C VAL A 80 9.84 -4.41 7.92
N ASP A 81 9.88 -5.58 8.56
CA ASP A 81 10.72 -5.82 9.74
C ASP A 81 12.21 -5.82 9.41
N ASN A 82 12.55 -5.99 8.11
CA ASN A 82 13.92 -5.92 7.60
C ASN A 82 14.19 -4.57 6.91
N ALA A 83 13.26 -3.61 6.96
CA ALA A 83 13.40 -2.33 6.29
C ALA A 83 14.10 -1.32 7.20
N TYR A 84 15.00 -0.53 6.63
CA TYR A 84 15.56 0.63 7.32
C TYR A 84 14.48 1.70 7.52
N THR A 85 14.47 2.30 8.70
CA THR A 85 13.89 3.61 8.90
C THR A 85 14.66 4.66 8.10
N ILE A 86 14.04 5.83 7.88
CA ILE A 86 14.70 6.93 7.16
C ILE A 86 15.98 7.36 7.89
N ASP A 87 15.95 7.41 9.23
CA ASP A 87 17.11 7.83 10.03
C ASP A 87 18.25 6.81 9.99
N GLU A 88 17.94 5.51 10.09
CA GLU A 88 18.94 4.44 9.92
C GLU A 88 19.55 4.47 8.52
N PHE A 89 18.74 4.69 7.50
CA PHE A 89 19.23 4.84 6.13
C PHE A 89 20.17 6.04 6.01
N ILE A 90 19.80 7.21 6.55
CA ILE A 90 20.67 8.41 6.54
C ILE A 90 21.97 8.15 7.31
N ALA A 91 21.92 7.45 8.44
CA ALA A 91 23.12 7.08 9.20
C ALA A 91 24.06 6.18 8.39
N SER A 92 23.52 5.17 7.68
CA SER A 92 24.31 4.27 6.83
C SER A 92 25.08 4.98 5.71
N LEU A 93 24.57 6.13 5.23
CA LEU A 93 25.24 6.93 4.20
C LEU A 93 26.45 7.72 4.75
N LYS A 94 26.46 8.08 6.04
CA LYS A 94 27.53 8.87 6.66
C LYS A 94 28.83 8.08 6.85
N ASP A 95 28.74 6.76 6.95
CA ASP A 95 29.90 5.86 7.04
C ASP A 95 30.51 5.53 5.66
N THR A 96 29.80 5.88 4.58
CA THR A 96 30.30 5.70 3.21
C THR A 96 31.10 6.94 2.80
N LYS A 97 32.42 6.96 3.07
CA LYS A 97 33.31 7.91 2.37
C LYS A 97 33.04 7.78 0.87
N PRO A 98 32.78 8.88 0.13
CA PRO A 98 32.71 8.80 -1.31
C PRO A 98 34.09 8.36 -1.81
N SER A 99 34.17 7.15 -2.35
CA SER A 99 35.28 6.75 -3.20
C SER A 99 35.22 7.64 -4.44
N ASN A 100 36.03 8.70 -4.45
CA ASN A 100 36.35 9.47 -5.65
C ASN A 100 37.09 8.55 -6.63
N GLU A 101 36.36 7.73 -7.37
CA GLU A 101 36.79 7.14 -8.63
C GLU A 101 35.74 7.45 -9.70
N CYS A 102 35.62 8.73 -10.04
CA CYS A 102 35.14 9.14 -11.35
C CYS A 102 35.73 10.51 -11.73
N LEU A 103 37.06 10.58 -11.74
CA LEU A 103 37.82 11.63 -12.43
C LEU A 103 38.97 10.96 -13.19
N SER A 104 38.64 10.27 -14.28
CA SER A 104 39.49 10.16 -15.49
C SER A 104 38.92 9.09 -16.43
N ARG A 105 38.22 9.53 -17.47
CA ARG A 105 38.35 8.94 -18.81
C ARG A 105 37.65 9.83 -19.83
N SER A 106 38.53 10.64 -20.46
CA SER A 106 38.51 11.24 -21.81
C SER A 106 37.39 12.21 -22.15
#